data_AF-B8HVK9-F1
#
_entry.id   AF-B8HVK9-F1
#
_cell.length_a   1.000
_cell.length_b   1.000
_cell.length_c   1.000
_cell.angle_alpha   90.00
_cell.angle_beta   90.00
_cell.angle_gamma   90.00
#
_symmetry.space_group_name_H-M   'P 1'
#
loop_
_entity.id
_entity.type
_entity.pdbx_description
1 polymer ?
#
loop_
_entity_poly.entity_id
_entity_poly.type
_entity_poly.pdbx_seq_one_letter_code
_entity_poly.pdbx_strand_id
1 'polypeptide(L)'
;MYRFTYFDDQIKSMLSDRNAFWDAELVQELSPVLETLKQCGEVEGASCGRKPGVTELVYELRGRSFQITYSVDVARKEIRFYEFKQMSHSIDWRTALEQDLHSGEEQPVYIPQIGDPYKFIRTVELIYCGINTPKDLGIAFGSGAKKDKDLARRGDYLGRPVIEIGLASRYQVEKQSASIYVLTERGQRIAQSNDLETRERLLAEALLGFYPIQMIIEETTYGDNALTKELIQEIISLVTLGDCGGSTVPRRASSLRALVNWVARYAGIPMRRGGDDGFQLYIPYIYGR
;
A
#
# COMPACT_ATOMS: atom_id res chain seq x y z
N MET A 1 -30.43 17.95 -14.84
CA MET A 1 -29.46 17.04 -14.20
C MET A 1 -29.27 15.85 -15.11
N TYR A 2 -28.02 15.54 -15.44
CA TYR A 2 -27.62 14.36 -16.18
C TYR A 2 -27.70 13.12 -15.28
N ARG A 3 -28.06 11.99 -15.87
CA ARG A 3 -28.01 10.67 -15.23
C ARG A 3 -26.67 10.01 -15.52
N PHE A 4 -26.06 9.42 -14.50
CA PHE A 4 -24.84 8.63 -14.67
C PHE A 4 -25.18 7.20 -15.08
N THR A 5 -24.45 6.73 -16.08
CA THR A 5 -24.44 5.36 -16.57
C THR A 5 -22.99 4.90 -16.69
N TYR A 6 -22.77 3.59 -16.70
CA TYR A 6 -21.45 3.00 -16.60
C TYR A 6 -21.27 1.95 -17.68
N PHE A 7 -20.06 1.84 -18.21
CA PHE A 7 -19.74 0.84 -19.23
C PHE A 7 -19.86 -0.58 -18.67
N ASP A 8 -19.42 -0.80 -17.43
CA ASP A 8 -19.52 -2.07 -16.70
C ASP A 8 -19.84 -1.87 -15.20
N ASP A 9 -20.06 -2.97 -14.50
CA ASP A 9 -20.37 -2.99 -13.06
C ASP A 9 -19.16 -2.62 -12.18
N GLN A 10 -17.92 -2.79 -12.66
CA GLN A 10 -16.71 -2.44 -11.91
C GLN A 10 -16.61 -0.92 -11.78
N ILE A 11 -16.72 -0.18 -12.90
CA ILE A 11 -16.70 1.28 -12.92
C ILE A 11 -17.86 1.82 -12.08
N LYS A 12 -19.04 1.20 -12.18
CA LYS A 12 -20.19 1.54 -11.35
C LYS A 12 -19.86 1.40 -9.87
N SER A 13 -19.31 0.25 -9.45
CA SER A 13 -18.91 0.01 -8.06
C SER A 13 -17.94 1.07 -7.57
N MET A 14 -16.87 1.35 -8.33
CA MET A 14 -15.84 2.29 -7.94
C MET A 14 -16.33 3.75 -7.86
N LEU A 15 -17.26 4.17 -8.72
CA LEU A 15 -17.78 5.55 -8.72
C LEU A 15 -19.00 5.77 -7.81
N SER A 16 -19.70 4.69 -7.42
CA SER A 16 -20.91 4.80 -6.60
C SER A 16 -20.71 4.46 -5.13
N ASP A 17 -19.79 3.55 -4.79
CA ASP A 17 -19.48 3.21 -3.40
C ASP A 17 -18.29 4.01 -2.89
N ARG A 18 -18.57 5.25 -2.48
CA ARG A 18 -17.57 6.20 -1.99
C ARG A 18 -16.86 5.70 -0.73
N ASN A 19 -17.52 4.91 0.11
CA ASN A 19 -16.94 4.45 1.38
C ASN A 19 -15.96 3.29 1.19
N ALA A 20 -16.20 2.45 0.17
CA ALA A 20 -15.34 1.31 -0.12
C ALA A 20 -14.10 1.70 -0.94
N PHE A 21 -14.24 2.64 -1.88
CA PHE A 21 -13.21 2.90 -2.89
C PHE A 21 -12.56 4.28 -2.83
N TRP A 22 -13.13 5.26 -2.12
CA TRP A 22 -12.57 6.61 -2.12
C TRP A 22 -11.84 6.93 -0.83
N ASP A 23 -10.62 7.44 -0.96
CA ASP A 23 -9.92 8.10 0.14
C ASP A 23 -10.35 9.57 0.26
N ALA A 24 -9.91 10.24 1.32
CA ALA A 24 -10.31 11.61 1.62
C ALA A 24 -9.91 12.61 0.52
N GLU A 25 -8.77 12.39 -0.14
CA GLU A 25 -8.26 13.26 -1.20
C GLU A 25 -9.08 13.12 -2.47
N LEU A 26 -9.37 11.88 -2.87
CA LEU A 26 -10.26 11.58 -3.99
C LEU A 26 -11.67 12.13 -3.74
N VAL A 27 -12.19 12.00 -2.51
CA VAL A 27 -13.49 12.61 -2.15
C VAL A 27 -13.45 14.12 -2.36
N GLN A 28 -12.41 14.80 -1.87
CA GLN A 28 -12.31 16.26 -2.00
C GLN A 28 -12.17 16.71 -3.45
N GLU A 29 -11.43 15.98 -4.27
CA GLU A 29 -11.16 16.38 -5.66
C GLU A 29 -12.25 15.95 -6.64
N LEU A 30 -12.72 14.70 -6.57
CA LEU A 30 -13.65 14.12 -7.53
C LEU A 30 -15.12 14.49 -7.25
N SER A 31 -15.53 14.66 -5.98
CA SER A 31 -16.92 15.03 -5.64
C SER A 31 -17.41 16.30 -6.36
N PRO A 32 -16.70 17.45 -6.32
CA PRO A 32 -17.15 18.65 -7.02
C PRO A 32 -17.18 18.49 -8.54
N VAL A 33 -16.28 17.68 -9.09
CA VAL A 33 -16.25 17.34 -10.52
C VAL A 33 -17.50 16.56 -10.90
N LEU A 34 -17.87 15.51 -10.15
CA LEU A 34 -19.08 14.74 -10.43
C LEU A 34 -20.34 15.60 -10.27
N GLU A 35 -20.43 16.46 -9.25
CA GLU A 35 -21.56 17.37 -9.11
C GLU A 35 -21.69 18.32 -10.31
N THR A 36 -20.56 18.86 -10.79
CA THR A 36 -20.53 19.72 -11.98
C THR A 36 -20.99 18.97 -13.23
N LEU A 37 -20.47 17.76 -13.47
CA LEU A 37 -20.89 16.91 -14.58
C LEU A 37 -22.38 16.60 -14.52
N LYS A 38 -22.91 16.29 -13.33
CA LYS A 38 -24.32 16.00 -13.13
C LYS A 38 -25.20 17.22 -13.45
N GLN A 39 -24.71 18.43 -13.22
CA GLN A 39 -25.45 19.66 -13.53
C GLN A 39 -25.34 20.05 -15.01
N CYS A 40 -24.12 20.09 -15.54
CA CYS A 40 -23.78 20.77 -16.79
C CYS A 40 -23.48 19.84 -17.96
N GLY A 41 -23.16 18.56 -17.72
CA GLY A 41 -22.72 17.64 -18.78
C GLY A 41 -21.21 17.67 -19.01
N GLU A 42 -20.59 18.83 -18.80
CA GLU A 42 -19.18 19.10 -19.09
C GLU A 42 -18.50 19.77 -17.90
N VAL A 43 -17.17 19.71 -17.88
CA VAL A 43 -16.32 20.33 -16.85
C VAL A 43 -15.05 20.85 -17.51
N GLU A 44 -14.54 21.98 -17.00
CA GLU A 44 -13.33 22.61 -17.50
C GLU A 44 -12.11 21.68 -17.37
N GLY A 45 -11.20 21.74 -18.35
CA GLY A 45 -9.97 20.95 -18.35
C GLY A 45 -10.09 19.53 -18.94
N ALA A 46 -11.29 19.11 -19.35
CA ALA A 46 -11.46 17.84 -20.06
C ALA A 46 -10.96 17.94 -21.51
N SER A 47 -10.09 17.00 -21.92
CA SER A 47 -9.67 16.88 -23.31
C SER A 47 -10.70 16.06 -24.10
N CYS A 48 -11.06 16.55 -25.28
CA CYS A 48 -12.01 15.87 -26.17
C CYS A 48 -11.26 15.02 -27.20
N GLY A 49 -11.73 13.80 -27.43
CA GLY A 49 -11.09 12.85 -28.34
C GLY A 49 -12.00 11.72 -28.80
N ARG A 50 -11.38 10.73 -29.45
CA ARG A 50 -12.02 9.48 -29.87
C ARG A 50 -11.27 8.31 -29.26
N LYS A 51 -12.01 7.35 -28.70
CA LYS A 51 -11.46 6.11 -28.14
C LYS A 51 -11.84 4.92 -29.03
N PRO A 52 -10.92 3.99 -29.31
CA PRO A 52 -11.25 2.76 -30.04
C PRO A 52 -12.40 2.02 -29.36
N GLY A 53 -13.40 1.60 -30.14
CA GLY A 53 -14.58 0.90 -29.63
C GLY A 53 -15.70 1.79 -29.07
N VAL A 54 -15.54 3.11 -29.06
CA VAL A 54 -16.59 4.07 -28.69
C VAL A 54 -16.95 4.91 -29.91
N THR A 55 -18.22 4.92 -30.29
CA THR A 55 -18.73 5.67 -31.45
C THR A 55 -18.92 7.16 -31.17
N GLU A 56 -19.09 7.52 -29.90
CA GLU A 56 -19.32 8.87 -29.41
C GLU A 56 -17.99 9.62 -29.21
N LEU A 57 -18.07 10.96 -29.15
CA LEU A 57 -16.96 11.75 -28.62
C LEU A 57 -16.79 11.43 -27.14
N VAL A 58 -15.53 11.23 -26.75
CA VAL A 58 -15.16 11.01 -25.36
C VAL A 58 -14.42 12.21 -24.82
N TYR A 59 -14.63 12.44 -23.53
CA TYR A 59 -13.98 13.45 -22.73
C TYR A 59 -13.11 12.73 -21.72
N GLU A 60 -11.84 13.10 -21.68
CA GLU A 60 -10.87 12.61 -20.71
C GLU A 60 -10.55 13.75 -19.75
N LEU A 61 -10.78 13.52 -18.46
CA LEU A 61 -10.42 14.46 -17.42
C LEU A 61 -9.45 13.77 -16.48
N ARG A 62 -8.31 14.41 -16.28
CA ARG A 62 -7.29 13.99 -15.33
C ARG A 62 -7.17 15.02 -14.22
N GLY A 63 -7.54 14.62 -13.02
CA GLY A 63 -7.21 15.33 -11.78
C GLY A 63 -5.86 14.89 -11.23
N ARG A 64 -5.58 15.28 -9.98
CA ARG A 64 -4.37 14.83 -9.25
C ARG A 64 -4.51 13.37 -8.79
N SER A 65 -5.66 13.04 -8.22
CA SER A 65 -5.99 11.73 -7.61
C SER A 65 -6.80 10.81 -8.52
N PHE A 66 -7.21 11.27 -9.71
CA PHE A 66 -8.06 10.49 -10.60
C PHE A 66 -7.85 10.77 -12.08
N GLN A 67 -8.31 9.82 -12.88
CA GLN A 67 -8.59 9.99 -14.30
C GLN A 67 -9.95 9.37 -14.62
N ILE A 68 -10.79 10.09 -15.33
CA ILE A 68 -12.07 9.61 -15.85
C ILE A 68 -12.12 9.78 -17.36
N THR A 69 -12.74 8.80 -18.03
CA THR A 69 -13.15 8.92 -19.44
C THR A 69 -14.65 8.74 -19.52
N TYR A 70 -15.35 9.70 -20.14
CA TYR A 70 -16.81 9.69 -20.25
C TYR A 70 -17.30 10.23 -21.59
N SER A 71 -18.53 9.90 -21.97
CA SER A 71 -19.27 10.60 -23.04
C SER A 71 -20.52 11.27 -22.48
N VAL A 72 -21.05 12.22 -23.25
CA VAL A 72 -22.23 12.99 -22.90
C VAL A 72 -23.28 12.81 -24.00
N ASP A 73 -24.42 12.23 -23.67
CA ASP A 73 -25.61 12.22 -24.51
C ASP A 73 -26.54 13.35 -24.05
N VAL A 74 -26.47 14.49 -24.75
CA VAL A 74 -27.27 15.67 -24.45
C VAL A 74 -28.77 15.42 -24.65
N ALA A 75 -29.15 14.61 -25.65
CA ALA A 75 -30.55 14.33 -25.96
C ALA A 75 -31.21 13.50 -24.86
N ARG A 76 -30.48 12.52 -24.30
CA ARG A 76 -30.95 11.68 -23.20
C ARG A 76 -30.65 12.25 -21.82
N LYS A 77 -29.83 13.31 -21.74
CA LYS A 77 -29.24 13.82 -20.51
C LYS A 77 -28.52 12.71 -19.74
N GLU A 78 -27.68 11.96 -20.44
CA GLU A 78 -26.90 10.85 -19.86
C GLU A 78 -25.41 11.13 -19.97
N ILE A 79 -24.67 10.78 -18.93
CA ILE A 79 -23.21 10.71 -18.95
C ILE A 79 -22.84 9.25 -18.77
N ARG A 80 -22.05 8.72 -19.69
CA ARG A 80 -21.57 7.35 -19.63
C ARG A 80 -20.08 7.32 -19.30
N PHE A 81 -19.73 6.71 -18.17
CA PHE A 81 -18.34 6.50 -17.78
C PHE A 81 -17.79 5.21 -18.40
N TYR A 82 -16.67 5.32 -19.10
CA TYR A 82 -15.96 4.23 -19.77
C TYR A 82 -14.69 3.80 -19.03
N GLU A 83 -14.11 4.70 -18.26
CA GLU A 83 -12.91 4.41 -17.49
C GLU A 83 -12.90 5.30 -16.25
N PHE A 84 -12.52 4.69 -15.13
CA PHE A 84 -12.17 5.40 -13.92
C PHE A 84 -10.91 4.76 -13.38
N LYS A 85 -9.88 5.59 -13.21
CA LYS A 85 -8.65 5.21 -12.54
C LYS A 85 -8.48 6.16 -11.38
N GLN A 86 -8.37 5.61 -10.19
CA GLN A 86 -7.76 6.35 -9.10
C GLN A 86 -6.27 6.40 -9.41
N MET A 87 -5.75 7.60 -9.65
CA MET A 87 -4.35 7.75 -9.96
C MET A 87 -3.55 7.68 -8.67
N SER A 88 -2.63 6.73 -8.58
CA SER A 88 -1.60 6.67 -7.55
C SER A 88 -0.56 7.79 -7.77
N HIS A 89 -0.99 9.03 -7.60
CA HIS A 89 -0.14 10.18 -7.32
C HIS A 89 -0.78 10.84 -6.11
N SER A 90 -0.25 10.80 -4.90
CA SER A 90 1.07 10.50 -4.40
C SER A 90 0.82 9.90 -3.03
N ILE A 91 1.40 8.74 -2.69
CA ILE A 91 1.55 8.51 -1.25
C ILE A 91 2.34 9.72 -0.77
N ASP A 92 1.72 10.57 0.05
CA ASP A 92 2.37 11.74 0.64
C ASP A 92 3.36 11.22 1.67
N TRP A 93 4.46 10.69 1.14
CA TRP A 93 5.47 10.01 1.92
C TRP A 93 6.11 11.01 2.87
N ARG A 94 6.15 12.31 2.53
CA ARG A 94 6.67 13.35 3.42
C ARG A 94 5.81 13.45 4.66
N THR A 95 4.49 13.60 4.51
CA THR A 95 3.57 13.60 5.66
C THR A 95 3.52 12.24 6.36
N ALA A 96 3.72 11.12 5.65
CA ALA A 96 3.80 9.80 6.27
C ALA A 96 5.07 9.61 7.13
N LEU A 97 6.19 10.26 6.77
CA LEU A 97 7.40 10.30 7.60
C LEU A 97 7.22 11.21 8.83
N GLU A 98 6.45 12.29 8.70
CA GLU A 98 6.15 13.22 9.81
C GLU A 98 5.19 12.61 10.86
N GLN A 99 4.51 11.51 10.54
CA GLN A 99 3.74 10.75 11.52
C GLN A 99 4.72 10.05 12.47
N ASP A 100 5.05 10.74 13.56
CA ASP A 100 5.80 10.19 14.67
C ASP A 100 4.98 9.08 15.35
N LEU A 101 5.19 7.85 14.89
CA LEU A 101 4.59 6.66 15.48
C LEU A 101 5.37 6.17 16.69
N HIS A 102 6.44 6.86 17.10
CA HIS A 102 7.13 6.59 18.35
C HIS A 102 6.44 7.31 19.52
N SER A 103 5.12 7.11 19.64
CA SER A 103 4.37 7.57 20.81
C SER A 103 4.67 6.67 22.01
N GLY A 104 5.72 7.00 22.76
CA GLY A 104 5.87 6.63 24.17
C GLY A 104 6.28 5.18 24.45
N GLU A 105 7.40 5.07 25.17
CA GLU A 105 8.07 3.85 25.66
C GLU A 105 8.89 3.09 24.60
N GLU A 106 10.19 2.92 24.91
CA GLU A 106 11.23 2.17 24.20
C GLU A 106 10.86 0.68 24.03
N GLN A 107 9.84 0.37 23.21
CA GLN A 107 9.53 -1.01 22.88
C GLN A 107 10.35 -1.46 21.66
N PRO A 108 11.12 -2.57 21.77
CA PRO A 108 11.91 -3.08 20.66
C PRO A 108 11.02 -3.45 19.46
N VAL A 109 11.41 -2.98 18.27
CA VAL A 109 10.69 -3.25 17.03
C VAL A 109 11.07 -4.62 16.47
N TYR A 110 10.10 -5.43 16.05
CA TYR A 110 10.43 -6.70 15.38
C TYR A 110 10.74 -6.48 13.90
N ILE A 111 11.99 -6.74 13.50
CA ILE A 111 12.40 -6.56 12.09
C ILE A 111 11.99 -7.75 11.21
N PRO A 112 11.26 -7.55 10.10
CA PRO A 112 10.83 -8.65 9.24
C PRO A 112 12.00 -9.43 8.62
N GLN A 113 11.81 -10.75 8.45
CA GLN A 113 12.66 -11.61 7.62
C GLN A 113 12.04 -11.90 6.24
N ILE A 114 11.12 -11.03 5.82
CA ILE A 114 10.36 -11.12 4.59
C ILE A 114 10.55 -9.80 3.86
N GLY A 115 11.11 -9.86 2.65
CA GLY A 115 11.33 -8.69 1.78
C GLY A 115 10.33 -8.59 0.62
N ASP A 116 9.41 -9.54 0.53
CA ASP A 116 8.44 -9.65 -0.57
C ASP A 116 7.09 -9.06 -0.11
N PRO A 117 6.63 -7.93 -0.69
CA PRO A 117 5.39 -7.26 -0.29
C PRO A 117 4.16 -8.14 -0.49
N TYR A 118 4.15 -9.02 -1.50
CA TYR A 118 3.00 -9.89 -1.77
C TYR A 118 2.79 -10.94 -0.67
N LYS A 119 3.83 -11.26 0.12
CA LYS A 119 3.67 -12.10 1.31
C LYS A 119 2.94 -11.38 2.44
N PHE A 120 3.05 -10.06 2.55
CA PHE A 120 2.27 -9.28 3.50
C PHE A 120 0.80 -9.27 3.10
N ILE A 121 0.50 -8.95 1.83
CA ILE A 121 -0.86 -8.97 1.27
C ILE A 121 -1.48 -10.36 1.48
N ARG A 122 -0.77 -11.43 1.08
CA ARG A 122 -1.26 -12.80 1.24
C ARG A 122 -1.47 -13.19 2.71
N THR A 123 -0.63 -12.72 3.62
CA THR A 123 -0.82 -12.98 5.06
C THR A 123 -2.10 -12.31 5.55
N VAL A 124 -2.34 -11.06 5.14
CA VAL A 124 -3.58 -10.32 5.47
C VAL A 124 -4.82 -11.04 4.91
N GLU A 125 -4.79 -11.52 3.67
CA GLU A 125 -5.87 -12.34 3.09
C GLU A 125 -6.17 -13.59 3.91
N LEU A 126 -5.13 -14.33 4.28
CA LEU A 126 -5.29 -15.57 5.03
C LEU A 126 -5.92 -15.31 6.40
N ILE A 127 -5.49 -14.25 7.09
CA ILE A 127 -6.10 -13.85 8.37
C ILE A 127 -7.57 -13.46 8.16
N TYR A 128 -7.89 -12.71 7.11
CA TYR A 128 -9.27 -12.36 6.77
C TYR A 128 -10.16 -13.59 6.53
N CYS A 129 -9.61 -14.61 5.87
CA CYS A 129 -10.28 -15.90 5.63
C CYS A 129 -10.32 -16.83 6.86
N GLY A 130 -9.88 -16.38 8.04
CA GLY A 130 -9.92 -17.14 9.29
C GLY A 130 -8.68 -18.01 9.55
N ILE A 131 -7.66 -17.98 8.68
CA ILE A 131 -6.35 -18.61 8.93
C ILE A 131 -5.51 -17.64 9.76
N ASN A 132 -5.78 -17.62 11.06
CA ASN A 132 -5.36 -16.54 11.95
C ASN A 132 -4.53 -17.01 13.16
N THR A 133 -4.05 -18.25 13.17
CA THR A 133 -3.06 -18.70 14.17
C THR A 133 -1.66 -18.78 13.54
N PRO A 134 -0.57 -18.66 14.33
CA PRO A 134 0.78 -18.85 13.81
C PRO A 134 0.99 -20.24 13.19
N LYS A 135 0.38 -21.29 13.74
CA LYS A 135 0.50 -22.64 13.19
C LYS A 135 -0.16 -22.72 11.81
N ASP A 136 -1.39 -22.22 11.69
CA ASP A 136 -2.17 -22.34 10.45
C ASP A 136 -1.58 -21.48 9.34
N LEU A 137 -1.06 -20.28 9.65
CA LEU A 137 -0.28 -19.48 8.70
C LEU A 137 0.96 -20.24 8.21
N GLY A 138 1.70 -20.90 9.13
CA GLY A 138 2.84 -21.73 8.77
C GLY A 138 2.49 -22.85 7.79
N ILE A 139 1.34 -23.50 7.98
CA ILE A 139 0.81 -24.55 7.09
C ILE A 139 0.38 -23.96 5.75
N ALA A 140 -0.39 -22.86 5.75
CA ALA A 140 -0.92 -22.22 4.55
C ALA A 140 0.19 -21.69 3.61
N PHE A 141 1.33 -21.30 4.17
CA PHE A 141 2.54 -20.92 3.41
C PHE A 141 3.44 -22.11 3.02
N GLY A 142 2.97 -23.35 3.21
CA GLY A 142 3.64 -24.55 2.70
C GLY A 142 4.82 -25.01 3.54
N SER A 143 4.84 -24.75 4.85
CA SER A 143 5.92 -25.25 5.70
C SER A 143 5.91 -26.79 5.78
N GLY A 144 7.04 -27.42 5.41
CA GLY A 144 7.24 -28.86 5.55
C GLY A 144 7.66 -29.30 6.98
N ALA A 145 7.51 -28.45 7.98
CA ALA A 145 7.91 -28.79 9.35
C ALA A 145 6.95 -29.83 9.97
N LYS A 146 7.51 -30.82 10.66
CA LYS A 146 6.72 -31.91 11.28
C LYS A 146 6.24 -31.61 12.70
N LYS A 147 6.84 -30.60 13.36
CA LYS A 147 6.53 -30.23 14.75
C LYS A 147 5.71 -28.95 14.77
N ASP A 148 4.65 -28.94 15.57
CA ASP A 148 3.76 -27.77 15.73
C ASP A 148 4.50 -26.50 16.10
N LYS A 149 5.49 -26.59 16.99
CA LYS A 149 6.32 -25.43 17.37
C LYS A 149 7.09 -24.81 16.19
N ASP A 150 7.51 -25.64 15.23
CA ASP A 150 8.26 -25.20 14.07
C ASP A 150 7.34 -24.64 12.98
N LEU A 151 6.14 -25.20 12.82
CA LEU A 151 5.06 -24.63 12.00
C LEU A 151 4.65 -23.24 12.54
N ALA A 152 4.39 -23.16 13.85
CA ALA A 152 4.04 -21.92 14.52
C ALA A 152 5.14 -20.86 14.38
N ARG A 153 6.41 -21.23 14.55
CA ARG A 153 7.54 -20.32 14.32
C ARG A 153 7.58 -19.78 12.89
N ARG A 154 7.25 -20.60 11.89
CA ARG A 154 7.21 -20.17 10.48
C ARG A 154 6.06 -19.20 10.21
N GLY A 155 4.87 -19.43 10.77
CA GLY A 155 3.78 -18.46 10.69
C GLY A 155 4.04 -17.20 11.50
N ASP A 156 4.76 -17.28 12.61
CA ASP A 156 5.19 -16.10 13.37
C ASP A 156 6.09 -15.17 12.51
N TYR A 157 6.91 -15.73 11.61
CA TYR A 157 7.69 -14.93 10.65
C TYR A 157 6.82 -14.18 9.63
N LEU A 158 5.55 -14.56 9.48
CA LEU A 158 4.59 -13.94 8.56
C LEU A 158 3.63 -13.00 9.31
N GLY A 159 3.05 -13.46 10.42
CA GLY A 159 2.06 -12.71 11.17
C GLY A 159 2.63 -11.57 12.02
N ARG A 160 3.83 -11.74 12.61
CA ARG A 160 4.45 -10.64 13.39
C ARG A 160 4.74 -9.41 12.52
N PRO A 161 5.37 -9.51 11.34
CA PRO A 161 5.53 -8.35 10.46
C PRO A 161 4.24 -7.57 10.18
N VAL A 162 3.12 -8.26 9.97
CA VAL A 162 1.82 -7.62 9.71
C VAL A 162 1.29 -6.86 10.95
N ILE A 163 1.62 -7.33 12.16
CA ILE A 163 1.35 -6.58 13.40
C ILE A 163 2.24 -5.34 13.48
N GLU A 164 3.54 -5.48 13.24
CA GLU A 164 4.52 -4.39 13.38
C GLU A 164 4.20 -3.20 12.47
N ILE A 165 3.62 -3.44 11.30
CA ILE A 165 3.19 -2.38 10.37
C ILE A 165 1.73 -1.96 10.56
N GLY A 166 1.09 -2.37 11.67
CA GLY A 166 -0.24 -1.91 12.07
C GLY A 166 -1.42 -2.47 11.27
N LEU A 167 -1.21 -3.54 10.49
CA LEU A 167 -2.28 -4.18 9.70
C LEU A 167 -3.03 -5.27 10.47
N ALA A 168 -2.45 -5.77 11.56
CA ALA A 168 -3.10 -6.71 12.47
C ALA A 168 -2.75 -6.40 13.93
N SER A 169 -3.51 -6.97 14.84
CA SER A 169 -3.21 -7.02 16.27
C SER A 169 -3.23 -8.46 16.75
N ARG A 170 -2.58 -8.72 17.88
CA ARG A 170 -2.63 -10.01 18.55
C ARG A 170 -3.75 -9.97 19.59
N TYR A 171 -4.72 -10.86 19.46
CA TYR A 171 -5.80 -11.02 20.43
C TYR A 171 -5.68 -12.35 21.14
N GLN A 172 -5.92 -12.36 22.45
CA GLN A 172 -5.93 -13.57 23.25
C GLN A 172 -7.28 -13.65 23.95
N VAL A 173 -8.09 -14.65 23.58
CA VAL A 173 -9.46 -14.84 24.07
C VAL A 173 -9.47 -15.16 25.57
N GLU A 174 -8.53 -16.00 26.02
CA GLU A 174 -8.36 -16.38 27.43
C GLU A 174 -6.86 -16.48 27.78
N LYS A 175 -6.48 -16.27 29.04
CA LYS A 175 -5.07 -16.32 29.49
C LYS A 175 -4.31 -17.60 29.10
N GLN A 176 -5.00 -18.70 28.78
CA GLN A 176 -4.43 -19.98 28.38
C GLN A 176 -4.68 -20.35 26.90
N SER A 177 -5.48 -19.57 26.15
CA SER A 177 -5.74 -19.86 24.75
C SER A 177 -4.58 -19.41 23.86
N ALA A 178 -4.40 -20.08 22.72
CA ALA A 178 -3.48 -19.60 21.68
C ALA A 178 -3.89 -18.19 21.24
N SER A 179 -2.91 -17.29 21.12
CA SER A 179 -3.17 -15.97 20.56
C SER A 179 -3.46 -16.06 19.06
N ILE A 180 -4.45 -15.29 18.61
CA ILE A 180 -4.84 -15.18 17.20
C ILE A 180 -4.44 -13.80 16.66
N TYR A 181 -4.28 -13.73 15.35
CA TYR A 181 -4.16 -12.48 14.63
C TYR A 181 -5.54 -11.94 14.26
N VAL A 182 -5.78 -10.66 14.49
CA VAL A 182 -7.03 -9.99 14.12
C VAL A 182 -6.66 -8.79 13.26
N LEU A 183 -7.26 -8.66 12.07
CA LEU A 183 -6.97 -7.52 11.20
C LEU A 183 -7.47 -6.22 11.83
N THR A 184 -6.64 -5.19 11.78
CA THR A 184 -7.05 -3.81 12.04
C THR A 184 -7.94 -3.32 10.90
N GLU A 185 -8.56 -2.15 11.06
CA GLU A 185 -9.32 -1.52 9.96
C GLU A 185 -8.46 -1.36 8.69
N ARG A 186 -7.18 -0.97 8.85
CA ARG A 186 -6.21 -0.87 7.73
C ARG A 186 -6.00 -2.23 7.06
N GLY A 187 -5.83 -3.30 7.85
CA GLY A 187 -5.69 -4.65 7.32
C GLY A 187 -6.94 -5.15 6.59
N GLN A 188 -8.13 -4.86 7.12
CA GLN A 188 -9.40 -5.25 6.50
C GLN A 188 -9.57 -4.60 5.11
N ARG A 189 -9.23 -3.31 4.97
CA ARG A 189 -9.29 -2.62 3.67
C ARG A 189 -8.42 -3.30 2.60
N ILE A 190 -7.21 -3.75 2.98
CA ILE A 190 -6.34 -4.52 2.06
C ILE A 190 -6.95 -5.87 1.69
N ALA A 191 -7.56 -6.57 2.65
CA ALA A 191 -8.15 -7.89 2.40
C ALA A 191 -9.43 -7.83 1.53
N GLN A 192 -10.22 -6.77 1.68
CA GLN A 192 -11.51 -6.59 1.02
C GLN A 192 -11.41 -5.98 -0.38
N SER A 193 -10.30 -5.32 -0.70
CA SER A 193 -10.08 -4.77 -2.03
C SER A 193 -9.80 -5.87 -3.05
N ASN A 194 -10.52 -5.82 -4.18
CA ASN A 194 -10.31 -6.71 -5.33
C ASN A 194 -9.29 -6.15 -6.34
N ASP A 195 -8.86 -4.90 -6.15
CA ASP A 195 -7.93 -4.22 -7.04
C ASP A 195 -6.50 -4.32 -6.50
N LEU A 196 -5.59 -4.91 -7.29
CA LEU A 196 -4.21 -5.12 -6.86
C LEU A 196 -3.48 -3.80 -6.58
N GLU A 197 -3.68 -2.79 -7.41
CA GLU A 197 -3.01 -1.49 -7.27
C GLU A 197 -3.41 -0.81 -5.95
N THR A 198 -4.70 -0.81 -5.61
CA THR A 198 -5.21 -0.32 -4.32
C THR A 198 -4.57 -1.04 -3.14
N ARG A 199 -4.39 -2.36 -3.23
CA ARG A 199 -3.80 -3.16 -2.14
C ARG A 199 -2.32 -2.86 -1.95
N GLU A 200 -1.61 -2.69 -3.06
CA GLU A 200 -0.21 -2.27 -3.05
C GLU A 200 -0.06 -0.87 -2.46
N ARG A 201 -0.92 0.09 -2.82
CA ARG A 201 -0.92 1.44 -2.24
C ARG A 201 -1.11 1.41 -0.73
N LEU A 202 -2.15 0.73 -0.25
CA LEU A 202 -2.44 0.63 1.18
C LEU A 202 -1.31 -0.07 1.96
N LEU A 203 -0.66 -1.07 1.36
CA LEU A 203 0.53 -1.70 1.96
C LEU A 203 1.72 -0.74 2.00
N ALA A 204 1.95 0.02 0.93
CA ALA A 204 3.03 1.01 0.87
C ALA A 204 2.84 2.11 1.93
N GLU A 205 1.62 2.59 2.14
CA GLU A 205 1.28 3.51 3.23
C GLU A 205 1.57 2.90 4.62
N ALA A 206 1.20 1.65 4.85
CA ALA A 206 1.50 0.95 6.10
C ALA A 206 3.02 0.77 6.33
N LEU A 207 3.78 0.46 5.27
CA LEU A 207 5.24 0.35 5.32
C LEU A 207 5.92 1.70 5.56
N LEU A 208 5.37 2.80 5.06
CA LEU A 208 5.88 4.15 5.36
C LEU A 208 5.62 4.58 6.80
N GLY A 209 4.63 3.99 7.47
CA GLY A 209 4.46 4.10 8.91
C GLY A 209 5.35 3.16 9.72
N PHE A 210 6.22 2.36 9.10
CA PHE A 210 7.10 1.45 9.83
C PHE A 210 8.43 2.14 10.18
N TYR A 211 8.67 2.37 11.47
CA TYR A 211 9.78 3.18 11.96
C TYR A 211 11.17 2.85 11.36
N PRO A 212 11.60 1.57 11.24
CA PRO A 212 12.87 1.26 10.60
C PRO A 212 12.94 1.65 9.12
N ILE A 213 11.81 1.60 8.40
CA ILE A 213 11.73 2.07 7.01
C ILE A 213 11.79 3.60 6.96
N GLN A 214 11.11 4.30 7.88
CA GLN A 214 11.18 5.77 7.98
C GLN A 214 12.62 6.24 8.16
N MET A 215 13.34 5.70 9.14
CA MET A 215 14.75 6.05 9.39
C MET A 215 15.64 5.81 8.16
N ILE A 216 15.47 4.67 7.48
CA ILE A 216 16.26 4.37 6.27
C ILE A 216 15.97 5.39 5.17
N ILE A 217 14.70 5.76 4.98
CA ILE A 217 14.30 6.75 3.98
C ILE A 217 14.85 8.13 4.33
N GLU A 218 14.77 8.57 5.58
CA GLU A 218 15.30 9.86 6.03
C GLU A 218 16.80 9.98 5.79
N GLU A 219 17.58 8.96 6.19
CA GLU A 219 19.04 8.93 6.02
C GLU A 219 19.49 8.97 4.56
N THR A 220 18.64 8.50 3.65
CA THR A 220 18.97 8.35 2.22
C THR A 220 18.29 9.39 1.31
N THR A 221 17.34 10.17 1.85
CA THR A 221 16.67 11.29 1.18
C THR A 221 17.19 12.64 1.68
N TYR A 222 17.20 12.86 2.99
CA TYR A 222 17.60 14.12 3.64
C TYR A 222 19.04 14.07 4.16
N GLY A 223 19.47 12.88 4.59
CA GLY A 223 20.84 12.63 5.02
C GLY A 223 21.83 12.52 3.86
N ASP A 224 23.08 12.22 4.24
CA ASP A 224 24.18 12.04 3.29
C ASP A 224 24.48 10.58 2.95
N ASN A 225 23.72 9.65 3.53
CA ASN A 225 24.01 8.23 3.44
C ASN A 225 23.41 7.58 2.19
N ALA A 226 24.11 6.58 1.66
CA ALA A 226 23.60 5.74 0.59
C ALA A 226 22.86 4.53 1.16
N LEU A 227 21.86 4.00 0.42
CA LEU A 227 21.14 2.78 0.77
C LEU A 227 22.05 1.54 0.66
N THR A 228 22.87 1.32 1.67
CA THR A 228 23.80 0.19 1.81
C THR A 228 23.28 -0.84 2.80
N LYS A 229 23.91 -2.02 2.85
CA LYS A 229 23.52 -3.04 3.82
C LYS A 229 24.01 -2.67 5.22
N GLU A 230 25.09 -1.92 5.29
CA GLU A 230 25.79 -1.46 6.48
C GLU A 230 24.90 -0.45 7.23
N LEU A 231 24.42 0.58 6.54
CA LEU A 231 23.45 1.55 7.07
C LEU A 231 22.22 0.85 7.68
N ILE A 232 21.65 -0.11 6.95
CA ILE A 232 20.46 -0.82 7.42
C ILE A 232 20.76 -1.67 8.67
N GLN A 233 21.96 -2.25 8.78
CA GLN A 233 22.36 -3.01 9.96
C GLN A 233 22.57 -2.10 11.19
N GLU A 234 23.10 -0.90 10.97
CA GLU A 234 23.21 0.13 12.02
C GLU A 234 21.82 0.53 12.52
N ILE A 235 20.90 0.85 11.61
CA ILE A 235 19.50 1.17 11.97
C ILE A 235 18.82 0.01 12.71
N ILE A 236 18.97 -1.24 12.24
CA ILE A 236 18.45 -2.41 12.97
C ILE A 236 18.97 -2.44 14.41
N SER A 237 20.27 -2.17 14.61
CA SER A 237 20.89 -2.22 15.94
C SER A 237 20.35 -1.13 16.88
N LEU A 238 19.94 0.02 16.35
CA LEU A 238 19.32 1.11 17.11
C LEU A 238 17.90 0.77 17.58
N VAL A 239 17.12 0.06 16.74
CA VAL A 239 15.66 -0.10 16.98
C VAL A 239 15.25 -1.43 17.64
N THR A 240 16.13 -2.44 17.69
CA THR A 240 15.74 -3.77 18.20
C THR A 240 16.01 -4.02 19.69
N LEU A 241 16.61 -3.08 20.43
CA LEU A 241 17.02 -3.20 21.85
C LEU A 241 17.27 -4.66 22.30
N GLY A 242 18.31 -5.27 21.73
CA GLY A 242 18.69 -6.66 22.00
C GLY A 242 19.38 -7.33 20.83
N ASP A 243 20.32 -8.24 21.14
CA ASP A 243 21.11 -8.99 20.17
C ASP A 243 20.22 -9.82 19.24
N CYS A 244 19.85 -9.25 18.10
CA CYS A 244 19.64 -10.04 16.91
C CYS A 244 20.98 -10.74 16.63
N GLY A 245 21.13 -12.01 17.02
CA GLY A 245 22.41 -12.72 16.90
C GLY A 245 23.05 -12.56 15.52
N GLY A 246 24.38 -12.46 15.45
CA GLY A 246 25.13 -11.90 14.31
C GLY A 246 24.83 -12.48 12.91
N SER A 247 24.31 -13.71 12.79
CA SER A 247 23.89 -14.30 11.51
C SER A 247 22.49 -13.87 11.02
N THR A 248 21.66 -13.32 11.91
CA THR A 248 20.26 -12.97 11.64
C THR A 248 20.11 -11.53 11.14
N VAL A 249 20.96 -10.62 11.64
CA VAL A 249 20.98 -9.19 11.25
C VAL A 249 21.20 -9.01 9.74
N PRO A 250 22.19 -9.65 9.09
CA PRO A 250 22.38 -9.53 7.65
C PRO A 250 21.18 -9.97 6.83
N ARG A 251 20.43 -10.99 7.28
CA ARG A 251 19.24 -11.50 6.59
C ARG A 251 18.05 -10.54 6.72
N ARG A 252 17.85 -9.99 7.91
CA ARG A 252 16.83 -8.97 8.19
C ARG A 252 17.13 -7.69 7.42
N ALA A 253 18.39 -7.26 7.36
CA ALA A 253 18.83 -6.12 6.56
C ALA A 253 18.53 -6.29 5.06
N SER A 254 18.78 -7.47 4.49
CA SER A 254 18.39 -7.77 3.10
C SER A 254 16.88 -7.70 2.87
N SER A 255 16.08 -8.13 3.86
CA SER A 255 14.62 -8.09 3.78
C SER A 255 14.10 -6.65 3.83
N LEU A 256 14.59 -5.84 4.79
CA LEU A 256 14.28 -4.41 4.87
C LEU A 256 14.71 -3.67 3.61
N ARG A 257 15.91 -3.93 3.08
CA ARG A 257 16.38 -3.31 1.83
C ARG A 257 15.42 -3.58 0.67
N ALA A 258 14.87 -4.78 0.57
CA ALA A 258 13.92 -5.12 -0.48
C ALA A 258 12.60 -4.33 -0.31
N LEU A 259 12.07 -4.25 0.92
CA LEU A 259 10.87 -3.46 1.22
C LEU A 259 11.08 -1.97 0.95
N VAL A 260 12.19 -1.40 1.41
CA VAL A 260 12.55 0.01 1.17
C VAL A 260 12.66 0.29 -0.33
N ASN A 261 13.32 -0.58 -1.10
CA ASN A 261 13.39 -0.40 -2.55
C ASN A 261 12.02 -0.48 -3.21
N TRP A 262 11.15 -1.38 -2.76
CA TRP A 262 9.81 -1.52 -3.31
C TRP A 262 8.96 -0.28 -3.01
N VAL A 263 8.89 0.14 -1.74
CA VAL A 263 8.09 1.30 -1.34
C VAL A 263 8.62 2.59 -1.95
N ALA A 264 9.94 2.79 -2.03
CA ALA A 264 10.52 3.97 -2.64
C ALA A 264 10.21 4.05 -4.15
N ARG A 265 10.24 2.92 -4.86
CA ARG A 265 9.85 2.87 -6.29
C ARG A 265 8.36 3.10 -6.48
N TYR A 266 7.54 2.53 -5.60
CA TYR A 266 6.09 2.62 -5.69
C TYR A 266 5.61 4.06 -5.37
N ALA A 267 6.14 4.66 -4.30
CA ALA A 267 5.78 6.00 -3.84
C ALA A 267 6.58 7.15 -4.52
N GLY A 268 7.57 6.83 -5.35
CA GLY A 268 8.40 7.83 -6.05
C GLY A 268 9.36 8.60 -5.14
N ILE A 269 9.88 7.93 -4.10
CA ILE A 269 10.81 8.52 -3.14
C ILE A 269 12.22 8.55 -3.72
N PRO A 270 12.90 9.70 -3.80
CA PRO A 270 14.27 9.78 -4.27
C PRO A 270 15.22 9.14 -3.24
N MET A 271 16.15 8.27 -3.65
CA MET A 271 17.05 7.57 -2.72
C MET A 271 18.49 7.63 -3.23
N ARG A 272 19.45 7.98 -2.37
CA ARG A 272 20.88 7.79 -2.66
C ARG A 272 21.24 6.30 -2.68
N ARG A 273 21.92 5.82 -3.72
CA ARG A 273 22.37 4.42 -3.86
C ARG A 273 23.89 4.31 -3.78
N GLY A 274 24.38 3.23 -3.18
CA GLY A 274 25.83 3.00 -3.10
C GLY A 274 26.41 2.68 -4.49
N GLY A 275 27.44 3.41 -4.89
CA GLY A 275 28.15 3.22 -6.16
C GLY A 275 27.92 4.33 -7.21
N ASP A 276 27.02 5.28 -6.94
CA ASP A 276 26.80 6.48 -7.77
C ASP A 276 26.99 7.72 -6.88
N ASP A 277 27.89 8.64 -7.24
CA ASP A 277 28.15 9.91 -6.51
C ASP A 277 27.00 10.94 -6.64
N GLY A 278 25.75 10.48 -6.88
CA GLY A 278 24.61 11.34 -7.14
C GLY A 278 23.28 10.78 -6.64
N PHE A 279 22.38 11.70 -6.26
CA PHE A 279 20.97 11.38 -6.04
C PHE A 279 20.33 10.90 -7.33
N GLN A 280 19.71 9.72 -7.33
CA GLN A 280 18.82 9.36 -8.43
C GLN A 280 17.43 9.91 -8.12
N LEU A 281 17.04 10.97 -8.83
CA LEU A 281 15.65 11.41 -8.91
C LEU A 281 14.85 10.25 -9.54
N TYR A 282 13.93 9.66 -8.78
CA TYR A 282 13.03 8.66 -9.36
C TYR A 282 11.99 9.39 -10.22
N ILE A 283 12.18 9.36 -11.54
CA ILE A 283 11.17 9.78 -12.51
C ILE A 283 10.25 8.56 -12.74
N PRO A 284 8.95 8.60 -12.38
CA PRO A 284 8.06 7.43 -12.37
C PRO A 284 7.79 6.75 -13.72
N TYR A 285 8.50 7.08 -14.80
CA TYR A 285 8.12 6.73 -16.17
C TYR A 285 9.23 6.14 -17.07
N ILE A 286 10.44 5.86 -16.57
CA ILE A 286 11.55 5.40 -17.44
C ILE A 286 11.74 3.88 -17.47
N TYR A 287 11.13 3.12 -16.55
CA TYR A 287 11.23 1.65 -16.56
C TYR A 287 9.86 0.99 -16.60
N GLY A 288 9.12 1.24 -17.68
CA GLY A 288 8.03 0.37 -18.13
C GLY A 288 8.50 -0.52 -19.28
N ARG A 289 8.88 -1.76 -18.97
CA ARG A 289 8.74 -2.94 -19.83
C ARG A 289 8.65 -4.19 -18.95
#